data_AF-A0A1I5T968-F1
#
_entry.id   AF-A0A1I5T968-F1
#
_cell.length_a   1.000
_cell.length_b   1.000
_cell.length_c   1.000
_cell.angle_alpha   90.00
_cell.angle_beta   90.00
_cell.angle_gamma   90.00
#
_symmetry.space_group_name_H-M   'P 1'
#
loop_
_entity.id
_entity.type
_entity.pdbx_description
1 polymer ?
#
loop_
_entity_poly.entity_id
_entity_poly.type
_entity_poly.pdbx_seq_one_letter_code
_entity_poly.pdbx_strand_id
1 'polypeptide(L)' 'MNIHLCKGDETLDQALQYINEHDSEGRTYTFDRETDRCYIGDEVFASAPVLINYKNTYYALHEV' A
#
# COMPACT_ATOMS: atom_id res chain seq x y z
N MET A 1 -3.42 6.90 8.33
CA MET A 1 -2.52 6.53 7.23
C MET A 1 -1.40 5.66 7.78
N ASN A 2 -1.30 4.42 7.31
CA ASN A 2 -0.21 3.48 7.59
C ASN A 2 0.67 3.34 6.34
N ILE A 3 1.98 3.16 6.48
CA ILE A 3 2.90 2.99 5.35
C ILE A 3 3.73 1.71 5.55
N HIS A 4 3.54 0.73 4.67
CA HIS A 4 4.38 -0.45 4.60
C HIS A 4 5.62 -0.17 3.76
N LEU A 5 6.80 -0.24 4.36
CA LEU A 5 8.07 -0.08 3.66
C LEU A 5 8.59 -1.45 3.24
N CYS A 6 8.57 -1.73 1.94
CA CYS A 6 9.07 -3.01 1.44
C CYS A 6 10.55 -3.19 1.79
N LYS A 7 10.91 -4.34 2.35
CA LYS A 7 12.29 -4.65 2.76
C LYS A 7 12.94 -5.66 1.81
N GLY A 8 14.22 -5.45 1.50
CA GLY A 8 15.02 -6.42 0.74
C GLY A 8 14.41 -6.76 -0.63
N ASP A 9 14.09 -8.04 -0.82
CA ASP A 9 13.49 -8.62 -2.02
C ASP A 9 11.96 -8.77 -1.94
N GLU A 10 11.32 -8.19 -0.92
CA GLU A 10 9.87 -8.21 -0.75
C GLU A 10 9.15 -7.65 -1.98
N THR A 11 8.21 -8.42 -2.49
CA THR A 11 7.37 -8.02 -3.63
C THR A 11 6.14 -7.25 -3.14
N LEU A 12 5.51 -6.48 -4.05
CA LEU A 12 4.25 -5.81 -3.72
C LEU A 12 3.14 -6.78 -3.32
N ASP A 13 3.14 -8.00 -3.88
CA ASP A 13 2.14 -9.02 -3.58
C ASP A 13 2.33 -9.57 -2.14
N GLN A 14 3.59 -9.76 -1.74
CA GLN A 14 3.94 -10.12 -0.36
C GLN A 14 3.61 -9.01 0.63
N ALA A 15 3.87 -7.75 0.27
CA ALA A 15 3.50 -6.60 1.09
C ALA A 15 1.98 -6.50 1.28
N LEU A 16 1.20 -6.66 0.21
CA LEU A 16 -0.26 -6.67 0.27
C LEU A 16 -0.78 -7.81 1.15
N GLN A 17 -0.23 -9.02 0.98
CA GLN A 17 -0.59 -10.16 1.82
C GLN A 17 -0.30 -9.88 3.30
N TYR A 18 0.89 -9.36 3.61
CA TYR A 18 1.27 -9.02 4.98
C TYR A 18 0.31 -8.01 5.60
N ILE A 19 -0.04 -6.94 4.87
CA ILE A 19 -0.99 -5.92 5.31
C ILE A 19 -2.35 -6.54 5.63
N ASN A 20 -2.87 -7.39 4.74
CA ASN A 20 -4.18 -8.03 4.94
C ASN A 20 -4.18 -9.05 6.08
N GLU A 21 -3.08 -9.77 6.31
CA GLU A 21 -2.95 -10.72 7.43
C GLU A 21 -2.79 -10.04 8.80
N HIS A 22 -2.29 -8.80 8.82
CA HIS A 22 -1.95 -8.08 10.05
C HIS A 22 -2.81 -6.83 10.31
N ASP A 23 -3.86 -6.58 9.51
CA ASP A 23 -4.81 -5.50 9.79
C ASP A 23 -5.63 -5.83 11.04
N SER A 24 -5.47 -5.02 12.08
CA SER A 24 -6.13 -5.22 13.38
C SER A 24 -7.65 -5.04 13.35
N GLU A 25 -8.18 -4.43 12.30
CA GLU A 25 -9.61 -4.16 12.13
C GLU A 25 -10.27 -5.20 11.21
N GLY A 26 -9.49 -6.18 10.71
CA GLY A 26 -9.99 -7.22 9.80
C GLY A 26 -10.36 -6.70 8.41
N ARG A 27 -9.85 -5.53 8.02
CA ARG A 27 -10.08 -4.96 6.70
C ARG A 27 -9.26 -5.70 5.65
N THR A 28 -9.77 -5.71 4.43
CA THR A 28 -9.08 -6.25 3.27
C THR A 28 -8.82 -5.12 2.29
N TYR A 29 -7.58 -5.04 1.82
CA TYR A 29 -7.13 -4.06 0.86
C TYR A 29 -6.74 -4.71 -0.46
N THR A 30 -6.75 -3.90 -1.50
CA THR A 30 -6.21 -4.20 -2.83
C THR A 30 -5.58 -2.96 -3.44
N PHE A 31 -4.83 -3.15 -4.53
CA PHE A 31 -4.30 -2.08 -5.36
C PHE A 31 -3.99 -2.60 -6.77
N ASP A 32 -3.97 -1.70 -7.74
CA ASP A 32 -3.51 -1.91 -9.11
C ASP A 32 -2.13 -1.25 -9.31
N ARG A 33 -1.19 -2.03 -9.85
CA ARG A 33 0.21 -1.60 -10.01
C ARG A 33 0.38 -0.44 -11.00
N GLU A 34 -0.54 -0.27 -11.95
CA GLU A 34 -0.43 0.75 -12.99
C GLU A 34 -1.16 2.03 -12.59
N THR A 35 -2.34 1.91 -11.97
CA THR A 35 -3.19 3.07 -11.68
C THR A 35 -3.01 3.64 -10.28
N ASP A 36 -2.64 2.82 -9.30
CA ASP A 36 -2.62 3.27 -7.89
C ASP A 36 -1.25 3.80 -7.45
N ARG A 37 -0.32 3.94 -8.40
CA ARG A 37 0.94 4.64 -8.17
C ARG A 37 0.67 6.11 -7.86
N CYS A 38 1.17 6.58 -6.73
CA CYS A 38 1.01 7.97 -6.27
C CYS A 38 2.35 8.61 -5.87
N TYR A 39 2.32 9.93 -5.70
CA TYR A 39 3.45 10.75 -5.28
C TYR A 39 3.14 11.50 -3.98
N ILE A 40 4.18 11.81 -3.22
CA ILE A 40 4.06 12.65 -2.03
C ILE A 40 3.50 14.02 -2.44
N GLY A 41 2.37 14.40 -1.86
CA GLY A 41 1.66 15.64 -2.17
C GLY A 41 0.41 15.44 -3.03
N ASP A 42 0.22 14.27 -3.63
CA ASP A 42 -1.03 13.92 -4.29
C ASP A 42 -2.15 13.76 -3.26
N GLU A 43 -3.38 14.12 -3.64
CA GLU A 43 -4.55 13.92 -2.79
C GLU A 43 -4.74 12.44 -2.44
N VAL A 44 -4.57 11.55 -3.43
CA VAL A 44 -4.66 10.09 -3.25
C VAL A 44 -3.63 9.58 -2.24
N PHE A 45 -2.40 10.12 -2.25
CA PHE A 45 -1.39 9.78 -1.25
C PHE A 45 -1.83 10.21 0.15
N ALA A 46 -2.38 11.41 0.28
CA ALA A 46 -2.80 11.97 1.56
C ALA A 46 -4.07 11.29 2.13
N SER A 47 -4.97 10.83 1.26
CA SER A 47 -6.24 10.21 1.65
C SER A 47 -6.18 8.71 1.81
N ALA A 48 -5.12 8.04 1.34
CA ALA A 48 -5.02 6.59 1.38
C ALA A 48 -5.00 6.05 2.84
N PRO A 49 -5.80 5.02 3.16
CA PRO A 49 -5.75 4.38 4.48
C PRO A 49 -4.38 3.72 4.72
N VAL A 50 -3.86 3.04 3.70
CA VAL A 50 -2.58 2.34 3.69
C VAL A 50 -1.82 2.67 2.40
N LEU A 51 -0.51 2.84 2.52
CA LEU A 51 0.43 3.00 1.40
C LEU A 51 1.43 1.85 1.42
N ILE A 52 1.80 1.34 0.25
CA ILE A 52 3.01 0.53 0.09
C ILE A 52 4.11 1.41 -0.52
N ASN A 53 5.28 1.47 0.10
CA ASN A 53 6.49 1.96 -0.54
C ASN A 53 7.32 0.78 -1.04
N TYR A 54 7.37 0.61 -2.36
CA TYR A 54 8.22 -0.38 -3.02
C TYR A 54 9.26 0.33 -3.88
N LYS A 55 10.54 0.22 -3.49
CA LYS A 55 11.68 0.82 -4.20
C LYS A 55 11.48 2.32 -4.49
N ASN A 56 11.13 3.09 -3.46
CA ASN A 56 10.84 4.53 -3.55
C ASN A 56 9.62 4.90 -4.41
N THR A 57 8.80 3.93 -4.79
CA THR A 57 7.52 4.15 -5.46
C THR A 57 6.38 3.88 -4.49
N TYR A 58 5.43 4.79 -4.39
CA TYR A 58 4.27 4.64 -3.52
C TYR A 58 3.06 4.12 -4.29
N TYR A 59 2.31 3.24 -3.63
CA TYR A 59 1.06 2.68 -4.11
C TYR A 59 -0.02 2.90 -3.05
N ALA A 60 -1.14 3.50 -3.45
CA ALA A 60 -2.26 3.77 -2.57
C ALA A 60 -3.24 2.60 -2.55
N LEU A 61 -3.37 1.96 -1.40
CA LEU A 61 -4.30 0.85 -1.23
C LEU A 61 -5.70 1.38 -1.00
N HIS A 62 -6.69 0.64 -1.49
CA HIS A 62 -8.11 0.85 -1.23
C HIS A 62 -8.74 -0.42 -0.68
N GLU A 63 -9.81 -0.25 0.08
CA GLU A 63 -10.58 -1.37 0.65
C GLU A 63 -11.41 -2.05 -0.44
N VAL A 64 -11.62 -3.38 -0.30
CA VAL A 64 -12.41 -4.21 -1.22
C VAL A 64 -13.90 -4.16 -0.88
#